data_AF-G7TG52-F1
#
_entry.id   AF-G7TG52-F1
#
_cell.length_a   1.000
_cell.length_b   1.000
_cell.length_c   1.000
_cell.angle_alpha   90.00
_cell.angle_beta   90.00
_cell.angle_gamma   90.00
#
_symmetry.space_group_name_H-M   'P 1'
#
loop_
_entity.id
_entity.type
_entity.pdbx_description
1 polymer ?
#
loop_
_entity_poly.entity_id
_entity_poly.type
_entity_poly.pdbx_seq_one_letter_code
_entity_poly.pdbx_strand_id
1 'polypeptide(L)'
;MAGRPALPVRLMIGLLYLKHAYDLSDEAVCARWLENPYWQFFNGELMFQTRLPCNPSLLTRWRQRLGEAGMEELLARRRSAPAPCLGNHGRLDARV
;
A
#
# COMPACT_ATOMS: atom_id res chain seq x y z
N MET A 1 -12.86 19.59 19.38
CA MET A 1 -12.98 18.94 18.05
C MET A 1 -11.96 17.81 18.00
N ALA A 2 -12.37 16.56 18.17
CA ALA A 2 -11.46 15.43 18.09
C ALA A 2 -11.06 15.21 16.62
N GLY A 3 -9.80 15.45 16.28
CA GLY A 3 -9.27 15.14 14.95
C GLY A 3 -9.38 13.64 14.67
N ARG A 4 -9.56 13.28 13.40
CA ARG A 4 -9.57 11.88 12.99
C ARG A 4 -8.26 11.22 13.45
N PRO A 5 -8.29 10.06 14.13
CA PRO A 5 -7.07 9.42 14.61
C PRO A 5 -6.13 9.20 13.42
N ALA A 6 -4.84 9.49 13.64
CA ALA A 6 -3.83 9.26 12.62
C ALA A 6 -3.82 7.77 12.25
N LEU A 7 -3.87 7.49 10.95
CA LEU A 7 -3.76 6.12 10.46
C LEU A 7 -2.40 5.54 10.86
N PRO A 8 -2.31 4.23 11.16
CA PRO A 8 -1.04 3.59 11.48
C PRO A 8 0.00 3.85 10.38
N VAL A 9 1.19 4.30 10.77
CA VAL A 9 2.28 4.61 9.82
C VAL A 9 2.62 3.38 8.96
N ARG A 10 2.58 2.18 9.56
CA ARG A 10 2.79 0.91 8.85
C ARG A 10 1.79 0.68 7.72
N LEU A 11 0.52 1.00 7.93
CA LEU A 11 -0.53 0.88 6.91
C LEU A 11 -0.27 1.85 5.75
N MET A 12 0.11 3.09 6.05
CA MET A 12 0.40 4.09 5.00
C MET A 12 1.61 3.71 4.16
N ILE A 13 2.71 3.29 4.82
CA ILE A 13 3.93 2.84 4.15
C ILE A 13 3.65 1.58 3.32
N GLY A 14 2.92 0.62 3.88
CA GLY A 14 2.63 -0.64 3.19
C GLY A 14 1.72 -0.46 1.98
N LEU A 15 0.70 0.41 2.06
CA LEU A 15 -0.13 0.77 0.90
C LEU A 15 0.67 1.49 -0.19
N LEU A 16 1.51 2.47 0.17
CA LEU A 16 2.37 3.16 -0.81
C LEU A 16 3.39 2.20 -1.46
N TYR A 17 3.90 1.24 -0.69
CA TYR A 17 4.77 0.19 -1.20
C TYR A 17 4.04 -0.72 -2.19
N LEU A 18 2.86 -1.24 -1.82
CA LEU A 18 2.07 -2.12 -2.70
C LEU A 18 1.63 -1.40 -3.97
N LYS A 19 1.28 -0.11 -3.85
CA LYS A 19 0.97 0.76 -4.98
C LYS A 19 2.13 0.80 -5.97
N HIS A 20 3.36 1.07 -5.49
CA HIS A 20 4.54 1.14 -6.34
C HIS A 20 4.97 -0.24 -6.87
N ALA A 21 4.86 -1.30 -6.05
CA ALA A 21 5.30 -2.63 -6.43
C ALA A 21 4.46 -3.26 -7.56
N TYR A 22 3.16 -2.92 -7.60
CA TYR A 22 2.21 -3.45 -8.58
C TYR A 22 1.72 -2.41 -9.59
N ASP A 23 2.32 -1.20 -9.58
CA ASP A 23 1.96 -0.07 -10.46
C ASP A 23 0.45 0.24 -10.47
N LEU A 24 -0.12 0.46 -9.29
CA LEU A 24 -1.56 0.66 -9.08
C LEU A 24 -1.93 2.12 -8.82
N SER A 25 -3.19 2.47 -9.08
CA SER A 25 -3.77 3.74 -8.59
C SER A 25 -4.04 3.69 -7.08
N ASP A 26 -4.27 4.86 -6.46
CA ASP A 26 -4.61 4.95 -5.04
C ASP A 26 -5.93 4.22 -4.71
N GLU A 27 -6.89 4.21 -5.65
CA GLU A 27 -8.15 3.49 -5.52
C GLU A 27 -7.95 1.98 -5.68
N ALA A 28 -7.19 1.57 -6.70
CA ALA A 28 -6.94 0.17 -7.01
C ALA A 28 -6.15 -0.53 -5.89
N VAL A 29 -5.18 0.15 -5.27
CA VAL A 29 -4.45 -0.43 -4.13
C VAL A 29 -5.35 -0.63 -2.92
N CYS A 30 -6.24 0.32 -2.62
CA CYS A 30 -7.21 0.22 -1.53
C CYS A 30 -8.25 -0.89 -1.78
N ALA A 31 -8.71 -1.05 -3.03
CA ALA A 31 -9.63 -2.12 -3.42
C ALA A 31 -8.96 -3.51 -3.31
N ARG A 32 -7.76 -3.69 -3.88
CA ARG A 32 -7.03 -4.97 -3.77
C ARG A 32 -6.61 -5.32 -2.35
N TRP A 33 -6.34 -4.32 -1.51
CA TRP A 33 -6.10 -4.54 -0.08
C TRP A 33 -7.32 -5.13 0.62
N LEU A 34 -8.53 -4.70 0.24
CA LEU A 34 -9.78 -5.23 0.78
C LEU A 34 -10.00 -6.70 0.39
N GLU A 35 -9.65 -7.04 -0.86
CA GLU A 35 -9.86 -8.37 -1.43
C GLU A 35 -8.78 -9.38 -1.01
N ASN A 36 -7.60 -8.92 -0.59
CA ASN A 36 -6.44 -9.78 -0.35
C ASN A 36 -6.03 -9.84 1.13
N PRO A 37 -6.32 -10.94 1.86
CA PRO A 37 -5.93 -11.11 3.25
C PRO A 37 -4.42 -11.00 3.48
N TYR A 38 -3.59 -11.39 2.51
CA TYR A 38 -2.14 -11.27 2.62
C TYR A 38 -1.69 -9.82 2.67
N TRP A 39 -2.38 -8.93 1.93
CA TRP A 39 -2.06 -7.51 1.93
C TRP A 39 -2.47 -6.87 3.26
N GLN A 40 -3.60 -7.30 3.83
CA GLN A 40 -4.03 -6.84 5.16
C GLN A 40 -3.03 -7.27 6.23
N PHE A 41 -2.61 -8.54 6.21
CA PHE A 41 -1.59 -9.05 7.13
C PHE A 41 -0.24 -8.33 6.98
N PHE A 42 0.19 -8.07 5.74
CA PHE A 42 1.41 -7.29 5.48
C PHE A 42 1.37 -5.88 6.08
N ASN A 43 0.19 -5.25 6.07
CA ASN A 43 -0.04 -3.95 6.71
C ASN A 43 -0.21 -4.06 8.24
N GLY A 44 -0.16 -5.27 8.78
CA GLY A 44 -0.21 -5.61 10.20
C GLY A 44 -1.61 -5.64 10.79
N GLU A 45 -2.61 -5.97 9.97
CA GLU A 45 -3.91 -6.42 10.46
C GLU A 45 -3.81 -7.86 10.96
N LEU A 46 -4.40 -8.13 12.12
CA LEU A 46 -4.45 -9.48 12.72
C LEU A 46 -5.71 -10.24 12.32
N MET A 47 -6.73 -9.51 11.87
CA MET A 47 -8.04 -10.04 11.48
C MET A 47 -8.38 -9.51 10.10
N PHE A 48 -9.14 -10.29 9.35
CA PHE A 48 -9.59 -9.88 8.03
C PHE A 48 -10.58 -8.73 8.13
N GLN A 49 -10.24 -7.60 7.50
CA GLN A 49 -11.04 -6.39 7.43
C GLN A 49 -11.89 -6.40 6.16
N THR A 50 -13.17 -6.04 6.32
CA THR A 50 -14.16 -5.96 5.22
C THR A 50 -14.48 -4.53 4.82
N ARG A 51 -13.74 -3.55 5.34
CA ARG A 51 -13.86 -2.12 4.99
C ARG A 51 -12.54 -1.60 4.45
N LEU A 52 -12.63 -0.59 3.59
CA LEU A 52 -11.45 0.08 3.05
C LEU A 52 -10.59 0.65 4.19
N PRO A 53 -9.26 0.55 4.07
CA PRO A 53 -8.33 0.96 5.12
C PRO A 53 -8.35 2.49 5.32
N CYS A 54 -8.53 3.23 4.23
CA CYS A 54 -8.56 4.68 4.22
C CYS A 54 -9.24 5.21 2.96
N ASN A 55 -9.53 6.52 2.93
CA ASN A 55 -9.90 7.18 1.68
C ASN A 55 -8.64 7.29 0.78
N PRO A 56 -8.69 6.85 -0.49
CA PRO A 56 -7.56 6.89 -1.42
C PRO A 56 -6.84 8.24 -1.48
N SER A 57 -7.56 9.36 -1.41
CA SER A 57 -6.97 10.70 -1.43
C SER A 57 -6.08 11.01 -0.22
N LEU A 58 -6.11 10.19 0.84
CA LEU A 58 -5.17 10.29 1.95
C LEU A 58 -3.77 9.83 1.55
N LEU A 59 -3.64 8.85 0.65
CA LEU A 59 -2.34 8.38 0.15
C LEU A 59 -1.64 9.50 -0.63
N THR A 60 -2.39 10.20 -1.48
CA THR A 60 -1.87 11.35 -2.24
C THR A 60 -1.38 12.47 -1.31
N ARG A 61 -2.18 12.83 -0.30
CA ARG A 61 -1.79 13.85 0.70
C ARG A 61 -0.59 13.42 1.54
N TRP A 62 -0.52 12.14 1.89
CA TRP A 62 0.57 11.61 2.70
C TRP A 62 1.88 11.58 1.92
N ARG A 63 1.84 11.20 0.63
CA ARG A 63 2.98 11.31 -0.29
C ARG A 63 3.47 12.75 -0.40
N GLN A 64 2.58 13.71 -0.60
CA GLN A 64 2.95 15.13 -0.68
C GLN A 64 3.64 15.62 0.59
N ARG A 65 3.22 15.15 1.77
CA ARG A 65 3.87 15.47 3.05
C ARG A 65 5.22 14.80 3.24
N LEU A 66 5.41 13.59 2.71
CA LEU A 66 6.67 12.85 2.78
C LEU A 66 7.73 13.45 1.85
N GLY A 67 7.29 14.03 0.73
CA GLY A 67 8.16 14.52 -0.35
C GLY A 67 8.76 13.38 -1.17
N GLU A 68 9.29 13.71 -2.35
CA GLU A 68 9.89 12.73 -3.26
C GLU A 68 11.14 12.08 -2.64
N ALA A 69 11.97 12.85 -1.93
CA ALA A 69 13.15 12.32 -1.23
C ALA A 69 12.79 11.27 -0.16
N GLY A 70 11.71 11.50 0.60
CA GLY A 70 11.21 10.53 1.58
C GLY A 70 10.63 9.27 0.93
N MET A 71 10.00 9.41 -0.25
CA MET A 71 9.49 8.28 -1.01
C MET A 71 10.64 7.43 -1.58
N GLU A 72 11.68 8.07 -2.12
CA GLU A 72 12.87 7.40 -2.62
C GLU A 72 13.62 6.66 -1.51
N GLU A 73 13.78 7.26 -0.33
CA GLU A 73 14.40 6.59 0.82
C GLU A 73 13.60 5.35 1.27
N LEU A 74 12.27 5.48 1.35
CA LEU A 74 11.36 4.38 1.68
C LEU A 74 11.50 3.22 0.69
N LEU A 75 11.58 3.52 -0.61
CA LEU A 75 11.78 2.51 -1.66
C LEU A 75 13.22 1.97 -1.70
N ALA A 76 14.22 2.80 -1.39
CA ALA A 76 15.63 2.44 -1.35
C ALA A 76 15.94 1.48 -0.21
N ARG A 77 15.33 1.65 0.97
CA ARG A 77 15.49 0.73 2.10
C ARG A 77 15.05 -0.70 1.77
N ARG A 78 14.18 -0.89 0.79
CA ARG A 78 13.77 -2.21 0.30
C ARG A 78 14.76 -2.84 -0.67
N ARG A 79 15.61 -2.08 -1.38
CA ARG A 79 16.66 -2.68 -2.25
C ARG A 79 17.62 -3.60 -1.48
N SER A 80 17.76 -3.41 -0.17
CA SER A 80 18.57 -4.29 0.71
C SER A 80 17.79 -5.40 1.41
N ALA A 81 16.45 -5.48 1.25
CA ALA A 81 15.63 -6.54 1.81
C ALA A 81 15.23 -7.53 0.70
N PRO A 82 15.30 -8.86 0.94
CA PRO A 82 14.82 -9.83 -0.04
C PRO A 82 13.34 -9.54 -0.33
N ALA A 83 13.01 -9.45 -1.62
CA ALA A 83 11.63 -9.25 -2.05
C ALA A 83 10.74 -10.31 -1.37
N PRO A 84 9.65 -9.92 -0.68
CA PRO A 84 8.73 -10.92 -0.16
C PRO A 84 8.22 -11.73 -1.35
N CYS A 85 8.38 -13.05 -1.27
CA CYS A 85 7.90 -14.01 -2.23
C CYS A 85 6.36 -14.01 -2.24
N LEU A 86 5.77 -12.96 -2.79
CA LEU A 86 4.34 -12.88 -3.05
C LEU A 86 4.14 -13.45 -4.45
N GLY A 87 3.58 -14.66 -4.48
CA GLY A 87 3.46 -15.49 -5.68
C GLY A 87 2.90 -14.75 -6.89
N ASN A 88 3.47 -15.09 -8.05
CA ASN A 88 3.02 -14.66 -9.36
C ASN A 88 1.51 -14.83 -9.51
N HIS A 89 0.78 -13.72 -9.48
CA HIS A 89 -0.56 -13.65 -10.05
C HIS A 89 -0.54 -12.72 -11.26
N GLY A 90 -0.53 -13.36 -12.43
CA GLY A 90 -1.22 -12.86 -13.61
C GLY A 90 -0.68 -11.57 -14.21
N ARG A 91 0.45 -11.69 -14.93
CA ARG A 91 0.58 -10.99 -16.21
C ARG A 91 -0.44 -11.63 -17.18
N LEU A 92 -1.69 -11.21 -17.09
CA LEU A 92 -2.74 -11.47 -18.06
C LEU A 92 -3.43 -10.14 -18.32
N ASP A 93 -2.76 -9.29 -19.09
CA ASP A 93 -3.39 -8.29 -19.94
C ASP A 93 -2.36 -7.87 -21.00
N ALA A 94 -2.81 -7.77 -22.26
CA ALA A 94 -2.08 -7.47 -23.48
C ALA A 94 -1.41 -8.65 -24.22
N ARG A 95 -2.24 -9.44 -24.93
CA ARG A 95 -2.13 -9.73 -26.39
C ARG A 95 -3.16 -10.81 -26.78
N VAL A 96 -4.27 -10.36 -27.35
CA VAL A 96 -4.94 -11.02 -28.48
C VAL A 96 -4.94 -10.00 -29.61
#